data_AF-A0A2H9T9A9-F1
#
_entry.id   AF-A0A2H9T9A9-F1
#
_cell.length_a   1.000
_cell.length_b   1.000
_cell.length_c   1.000
_cell.angle_alpha   90.00
_cell.angle_beta   90.00
_cell.angle_gamma   90.00
#
_symmetry.space_group_name_H-M   'P 1'
#
loop_
_entity.id
_entity.type
_entity.pdbx_description
1 polymer ?
#
loop_
_entity_poly.entity_id
_entity_poly.type
_entity_poly.pdbx_seq_one_letter_code
_entity_poly.pdbx_strand_id
1 'polypeptide(L)'
;MPLIAFSVLTLTWAMNPWLATGVILLANFFYVFMSPLLAAGMIVFSLLSLWLAHLMGFLIVPLAASIFILTWIVQFVGHDIGGEKPSFFTDLQFLLIGPLWILAWLISTVFPSLSRKYYG
;
A
#
# COMPACT_ATOMS: atom_id res chain seq x y z
N MET A 1 1.58 -3.30 -5.88
CA MET A 1 0.63 -3.04 -4.76
C MET A 1 0.82 -1.66 -4.10
N PRO A 2 2.04 -1.21 -3.71
CA PRO A 2 2.19 0.08 -2.99
C PRO A 2 1.70 1.31 -3.78
N LEU A 3 1.91 1.35 -5.09
CA LEU A 3 1.41 2.44 -5.95
C LEU A 3 -0.12 2.49 -6.05
N ILE A 4 -0.78 1.33 -5.98
CA ILE A 4 -2.25 1.26 -5.89
C ILE A 4 -2.70 1.78 -4.52
N ALA A 5 -2.07 1.35 -3.43
CA ALA A 5 -2.38 1.85 -2.09
C ALA A 5 -2.16 3.37 -1.98
N PHE A 6 -1.07 3.88 -2.53
CA PHE A 6 -0.78 5.31 -2.63
C PHE A 6 -1.88 6.05 -3.41
N SER A 7 -2.17 5.63 -4.64
CA SER A 7 -3.16 6.31 -5.49
C SER A 7 -4.57 6.29 -4.90
N VAL A 8 -4.99 5.19 -4.26
CA VAL A 8 -6.27 5.12 -3.54
C VAL A 8 -6.29 6.09 -2.34
N LEU A 9 -5.23 6.13 -1.54
CA LEU A 9 -5.13 7.06 -0.42
C LEU A 9 -5.13 8.52 -0.89
N THR A 10 -4.43 8.84 -1.98
CA THR A 10 -4.41 10.16 -2.60
C THR A 10 -5.79 10.56 -3.16
N LEU A 11 -6.51 9.64 -3.81
CA LEU A 11 -7.86 9.91 -4.32
C LEU A 11 -8.86 10.14 -3.19
N THR A 12 -8.83 9.31 -2.15
CA THR A 12 -9.68 9.51 -0.96
C THR A 12 -9.36 10.82 -0.24
N TRP A 13 -8.09 11.21 -0.16
CA TRP A 13 -7.67 12.51 0.36
C TRP A 13 -8.21 13.68 -0.47
N ALA A 14 -8.12 13.58 -1.80
CA ALA A 14 -8.66 14.57 -2.73
C ALA A 14 -10.18 14.74 -2.60
N MET A 15 -10.90 13.65 -2.30
CA MET A 15 -12.35 13.67 -2.07
C MET A 15 -12.70 14.29 -0.72
N ASN A 16 -12.09 13.79 0.36
CA ASN A 16 -12.31 14.27 1.71
C ASN A 16 -11.16 13.82 2.64
N PRO A 17 -10.38 14.74 3.23
CA PRO A 17 -9.30 14.40 4.16
C PRO A 17 -9.72 13.46 5.31
N TRP A 18 -10.94 13.61 5.83
CA TRP A 18 -11.47 12.75 6.91
C TRP A 18 -11.67 11.30 6.45
N LEU A 19 -12.05 11.10 5.18
CA LEU A 19 -12.18 9.77 4.60
C LEU A 19 -10.81 9.08 4.51
N ALA A 20 -9.80 9.80 4.04
CA ALA A 20 -8.42 9.30 4.01
C ALA A 20 -7.91 8.95 5.42
N THR A 21 -8.19 9.78 6.43
CA THR A 21 -7.87 9.46 7.83
C THR A 21 -8.58 8.19 8.29
N GLY A 22 -9.86 8.02 7.97
CA GLY A 22 -10.61 6.80 8.28
C GLY A 22 -10.00 5.54 7.66
N VAL A 23 -9.57 5.63 6.39
CA VAL A 23 -8.87 4.53 5.69
C VAL A 23 -7.55 4.18 6.38
N ILE A 24 -6.76 5.17 6.77
CA ILE A 24 -5.49 4.96 7.47
C ILE A 24 -5.71 4.29 8.83
N LEU A 25 -6.72 4.74 9.59
CA LEU A 25 -7.05 4.18 10.90
C LEU A 25 -7.53 2.73 10.78
N LEU A 26 -8.43 2.45 9.82
CA LEU A 26 -8.93 1.09 9.59
C LEU A 26 -7.80 0.15 9.17
N ALA A 27 -6.94 0.57 8.24
CA ALA A 27 -5.78 -0.19 7.83
C ALA A 27 -4.83 -0.43 9.02
N ASN A 28 -4.49 0.60 9.78
CA ASN A 28 -3.59 0.46 10.93
C ASN A 28 -4.17 -0.42 12.04
N PHE A 29 -5.48 -0.34 12.29
CA PHE A 29 -6.15 -1.24 13.22
C PHE A 29 -5.87 -2.70 12.86
N PHE A 30 -6.06 -3.08 11.59
CA PHE A 30 -5.71 -4.41 11.09
C PHE A 30 -4.23 -4.75 11.29
N TYR A 31 -3.30 -3.84 10.94
CA TYR A 31 -1.88 -4.10 11.05
C TYR A 31 -1.36 -4.19 12.49
N VAL A 32 -1.98 -3.50 13.45
CA VAL A 32 -1.60 -3.60 14.86
C VAL A 32 -1.81 -5.02 15.38
N PHE A 33 -2.88 -5.72 14.97
CA PHE A 33 -3.09 -7.13 15.33
C PHE A 33 -2.10 -8.07 14.67
N MET A 34 -1.59 -7.72 13.48
CA MET A 34 -0.66 -8.55 12.75
C MET A 34 0.78 -8.39 13.24
N SER A 35 1.25 -7.15 13.41
CA SER A 35 2.54 -6.83 14.00
C SER A 35 2.66 -5.32 14.25
N PRO A 36 3.01 -4.88 15.47
CA PRO A 36 3.22 -3.45 15.77
C PRO A 36 4.27 -2.78 14.88
N LEU A 37 5.30 -3.51 14.44
CA LEU A 37 6.33 -3.00 13.53
C LEU A 37 5.73 -2.70 12.14
N LEU A 38 4.83 -3.55 11.67
CA LEU A 38 4.15 -3.35 10.39
C LEU A 38 3.16 -2.18 10.45
N ALA A 39 2.45 -2.03 11.57
CA ALA A 39 1.62 -0.86 11.82
C ALA A 39 2.44 0.43 11.76
N ALA A 40 3.59 0.49 12.45
CA ALA A 40 4.49 1.64 12.39
C ALA A 40 4.94 1.95 10.95
N GLY A 41 5.31 0.93 10.17
CA GLY A 41 5.64 1.08 8.76
C GLY A 41 4.49 1.65 7.93
N MET A 42 3.26 1.21 8.19
CA MET A 42 2.06 1.68 7.49
C MET A 42 1.68 3.11 7.85
N ILE A 43 1.93 3.56 9.09
CA ILE A 43 1.82 4.97 9.46
C ILE A 43 2.80 5.80 8.64
N VAL A 44 4.09 5.42 8.59
CA VAL A 44 5.12 6.14 7.82
C VAL A 44 4.76 6.21 6.34
N PHE A 45 4.37 5.08 5.74
CA PHE A 45 3.92 5.03 4.35
C PHE A 45 2.72 5.95 4.09
N SER A 46 1.74 5.96 4.99
CA SER A 46 0.54 6.78 4.85
C SER A 46 0.86 8.27 4.97
N LEU A 47 1.70 8.66 5.94
CA LEU A 47 2.13 10.05 6.10
C LEU A 47 2.91 10.54 4.88
N LEU A 48 3.82 9.72 4.34
CA LEU A 48 4.55 10.05 3.11
C LEU A 48 3.59 10.20 1.92
N SER A 49 2.61 9.32 1.82
CA SER A 49 1.60 9.36 0.76
C SER A 49 0.76 10.64 0.82
N LEU A 50 0.33 11.05 2.01
CA LEU A 50 -0.40 12.31 2.22
C LEU A 50 0.47 13.54 1.95
N TRP A 51 1.75 13.49 2.33
CA TRP A 51 2.70 14.56 2.03
C TRP A 51 2.87 14.72 0.52
N LEU A 52 3.10 13.64 -0.22
CA LEU A 52 3.17 13.66 -1.69
C LEU A 52 1.85 14.13 -2.31
N ALA A 53 0.71 13.66 -1.81
CA ALA A 53 -0.61 14.09 -2.26
C ALA A 53 -0.79 15.60 -2.12
N HIS A 54 -0.33 16.18 -1.02
CA HIS A 54 -0.39 17.62 -0.78
C HIS A 54 0.43 18.42 -1.81
N LEU A 55 1.57 17.90 -2.26
CA LEU A 55 2.43 18.55 -3.26
C LEU A 55 1.83 18.55 -4.68
N MET A 56 0.85 17.68 -4.96
CA MET A 56 0.28 17.52 -6.30
C MET A 56 -0.67 18.65 -6.70
N GLY A 57 -1.19 19.43 -5.75
CA GLY A 57 -2.07 20.56 -6.02
C GLY A 57 -3.29 20.18 -6.87
N PHE A 58 -3.60 20.98 -7.89
CA PHE A 58 -4.75 20.74 -8.78
C PHE A 58 -4.60 19.47 -9.65
N LEU A 59 -3.39 18.92 -9.77
CA LEU A 59 -3.12 17.69 -10.52
C LEU A 59 -3.35 16.41 -9.71
N ILE A 60 -3.75 16.53 -8.44
CA ILE A 60 -3.93 15.38 -7.53
C ILE A 60 -4.83 14.30 -8.12
N VAL A 61 -6.00 14.66 -8.65
CA VAL A 61 -6.95 13.71 -9.25
C VAL A 61 -6.41 13.09 -10.54
N PRO A 62 -6.01 13.85 -11.58
CA PRO A 62 -5.55 13.24 -12.83
C PRO A 62 -4.29 12.38 -12.65
N LEU A 63 -3.35 12.79 -11.79
CA LEU A 63 -2.13 12.03 -11.56
C LEU A 63 -2.41 10.75 -10.73
N ALA A 64 -3.18 10.83 -9.65
CA ALA A 64 -3.53 9.65 -8.86
C ALA A 64 -4.37 8.64 -9.66
N ALA A 65 -5.34 9.11 -10.45
CA ALA A 65 -6.12 8.26 -11.33
C ALA A 65 -5.25 7.58 -12.40
N SER A 66 -4.31 8.32 -13.00
CA SER A 66 -3.36 7.77 -13.97
C SER A 66 -2.48 6.69 -13.34
N ILE A 67 -1.91 6.95 -12.16
CA ILE A 67 -1.10 5.97 -11.41
C ILE A 67 -1.93 4.72 -11.11
N PHE A 68 -3.17 4.89 -10.65
CA PHE A 68 -4.07 3.79 -10.35
C PHE A 68 -4.29 2.91 -11.59
N ILE A 69 -4.75 3.50 -12.70
CA ILE A 69 -5.06 2.79 -13.94
C ILE A 69 -3.82 2.09 -14.50
N LEU A 70 -2.70 2.81 -14.63
CA LEU A 70 -1.45 2.24 -15.17
C LEU A 70 -0.93 1.10 -14.32
N THR A 71 -0.97 1.25 -12.98
CA THR A 71 -0.50 0.19 -12.09
C THR A 71 -1.40 -1.04 -12.16
N TRP A 72 -2.72 -0.87 -12.29
CA TRP A 72 -3.65 -1.98 -12.50
C TRP A 72 -3.41 -2.71 -13.82
N ILE A 73 -3.18 -1.98 -14.92
CA ILE A 73 -2.82 -2.57 -16.22
C ILE A 73 -1.57 -3.43 -16.08
N VAL A 74 -0.50 -2.87 -15.50
CA VAL A 74 0.75 -3.59 -15.28
C VAL A 74 0.55 -4.82 -14.39
N GLN A 75 -0.27 -4.70 -13.33
CA GLN A 75 -0.58 -5.83 -12.45
C GLN A 75 -1.31 -6.94 -13.21
N PHE A 76 -2.35 -6.64 -13.97
CA PHE A 76 -3.11 -7.65 -14.72
C PHE A 76 -2.27 -8.31 -15.80
N VAL A 77 -1.51 -7.52 -16.57
CA VAL A 77 -0.61 -8.06 -17.61
C VAL A 77 0.47 -8.94 -16.98
N GLY A 78 1.04 -8.54 -15.85
CA GLY A 78 2.03 -9.35 -15.13
C GLY A 78 1.47 -10.69 -14.66
N HIS A 79 0.23 -10.72 -14.18
CA HIS A 79 -0.44 -11.97 -13.79
C HIS A 79 -0.78 -12.87 -14.98
N ASP A 80 -1.24 -12.29 -16.10
CA ASP A 80 -1.55 -13.04 -17.33
C ASP A 80 -0.30 -13.73 -17.90
N ILE A 81 0.83 -13.03 -17.95
CA ILE A 81 2.13 -13.59 -18.40
C ILE A 81 2.64 -14.63 -17.40
N GLY A 82 2.42 -14.43 -16.10
CA GLY A 82 2.85 -15.34 -15.04
C GLY A 82 1.99 -16.61 -14.91
N GLY A 83 0.83 -16.67 -15.56
CA GLY A 83 -0.10 -17.80 -15.45
C GLY A 83 -0.79 -17.94 -14.08
N GLU A 84 -0.55 -17.02 -13.16
CA GLU A 84 -1.19 -16.98 -11.84
C GLU A 84 -2.42 -16.07 -11.89
N LYS A 85 -3.55 -16.52 -11.33
CA LYS A 85 -4.72 -15.66 -11.20
C LYS A 85 -4.36 -14.39 -10.41
N PRO A 86 -4.90 -13.21 -10.79
CA PRO A 86 -4.67 -12.00 -10.03
C PRO A 86 -5.09 -12.23 -8.57
N SER A 87 -4.17 -12.04 -7.64
CA SER A 87 -4.39 -12.29 -6.21
C SER A 87 -5.55 -11.47 -5.62
N PHE A 88 -5.98 -10.41 -6.31
CA PHE A 88 -7.18 -9.64 -6.03
C PHE A 88 -8.48 -10.48 -6.00
N PHE A 89 -8.62 -11.46 -6.89
CA PHE A 89 -9.83 -12.30 -6.95
C PHE A 89 -9.78 -13.50 -5.99
N THR A 90 -8.59 -13.89 -5.56
CA THR A 90 -8.39 -15.02 -4.65
C THR A 90 -8.24 -14.61 -3.19
N ASP A 91 -7.82 -13.37 -2.89
CA ASP A 91 -7.62 -12.91 -1.53
C ASP A 91 -7.85 -11.40 -1.40
N LEU A 92 -8.99 -11.02 -0.80
CA LEU A 92 -9.21 -9.65 -0.31
C LEU A 92 -8.10 -9.24 0.69
N GLN A 93 -7.47 -10.23 1.33
CA GLN A 93 -6.32 -10.08 2.23
C GLN A 93 -5.06 -9.59 1.51
N PHE A 94 -4.84 -9.93 0.23
CA PHE A 94 -3.68 -9.45 -0.53
C PHE A 94 -3.72 -7.93 -0.80
N LEU A 95 -4.90 -7.31 -0.81
CA LEU A 95 -5.04 -5.85 -0.89
C LEU A 95 -4.53 -5.16 0.39
N LEU A 96 -4.75 -5.81 1.54
CA LEU A 96 -4.38 -5.34 2.88
C LEU A 96 -3.00 -5.85 3.33
N ILE A 97 -2.41 -6.84 2.67
CA ILE A 97 -1.11 -7.44 3.04
C ILE A 97 -0.03 -7.09 2.00
N GLY A 98 -0.41 -6.64 0.80
CA GLY A 98 0.52 -6.30 -0.28
C GLY A 98 1.64 -5.30 0.07
N PRO A 99 1.41 -4.27 0.91
CA PRO A 99 2.49 -3.40 1.40
C PRO A 99 3.47 -4.10 2.35
N LEU A 100 3.00 -5.11 3.09
CA LEU A 100 3.80 -5.85 4.08
C LEU A 100 4.92 -6.64 3.46
N TRP A 101 4.70 -7.24 2.29
CA TRP A 101 5.72 -8.07 1.63
C TRP A 101 6.94 -7.24 1.22
N ILE A 102 6.71 -6.04 0.71
CA ILE A 102 7.78 -5.13 0.29
C ILE A 102 8.48 -4.53 1.51
N LEU A 103 7.73 -4.18 2.56
CA LEU A 103 8.31 -3.67 3.79
C LEU A 103 9.11 -4.76 4.54
N ALA A 104 8.59 -5.99 4.62
CA ALA A 104 9.27 -7.12 5.22
C ALA A 104 10.53 -7.50 4.45
N TRP A 105 10.47 -7.49 3.11
CA TRP A 105 11.65 -7.68 2.26
C TRP A 105 12.68 -6.56 2.45
N LEU A 106 12.25 -5.30 2.51
CA LEU A 106 13.17 -4.17 2.74
C LEU A 106 13.81 -4.25 4.12
N ILE A 107 13.03 -4.53 5.17
CA ILE A 107 13.53 -4.68 6.55
C ILE A 107 14.50 -5.86 6.65
N SER A 108 14.20 -7.01 6.03
CA SER A 108 15.11 -8.16 6.05
C SER A 108 16.41 -7.89 5.30
N THR A 109 16.36 -7.09 4.24
CA THR A 109 17.53 -6.69 3.46
C THR A 109 18.40 -5.67 4.21
N VAL A 110 17.79 -4.68 4.87
CA VAL A 110 18.50 -3.60 5.57
C VAL A 110 18.93 -4.01 6.99
N PHE A 111 18.15 -4.85 7.67
CA PHE A 111 18.39 -5.32 9.04
C PHE A 111 18.29 -6.85 9.13
N PRO A 112 19.33 -7.59 8.68
CA PRO A 112 19.30 -9.05 8.61
C PRO A 112 19.06 -9.74 9.98
N SER A 113 19.49 -9.11 11.07
CA SER A 113 19.37 -9.63 12.44
C SER A 113 17.93 -9.69 12.95
N LEU A 114 17.02 -8.85 12.42
CA LEU A 114 15.60 -8.86 12.79
C LEU A 114 14.81 -9.94 12.02
N SER A 115 15.26 -10.34 10.83
CA SER A 115 14.58 -11.35 10.00
C SER A 115 14.53 -12.74 10.66
N ARG A 116 15.61 -13.12 11.35
CA ARG A 116 15.80 -14.44 11.97
C ARG A 116 14.84 -14.72 13.14
N LYS A 117 14.18 -13.68 13.66
CA LYS A 117 13.27 -13.77 14.82
C LYS A 117 11.78 -13.92 14.43
N TYR A 118 11.41 -13.59 13.19
CA TYR A 118 10.01 -13.62 12.73
C TYR A 118 9.72 -14.70 11.68
N TYR A 119 10.75 -15.27 11.05
CA TYR A 119 10.64 -16.24 9.95
C TYR A 119 11.48 -17.51 10.15
N GLY A 120 12.01 -17.71 11.36
CA GLY A 120 12.70 -18.95 11.77
C GLY A 120 11.76 -19.89 12.50
#